data_AF-A0A644WV38-F1
#
_entry.id   AF-A0A644WV38-F1
#
_cell.length_a   1.000
_cell.length_b   1.000
_cell.length_c   1.000
_cell.angle_alpha   90.00
_cell.angle_beta   90.00
_cell.angle_gamma   90.00
#
_symmetry.space_group_name_H-M   'P 1'
#
loop_
_entity.id
_entity.type
_entity.pdbx_description
1 polymer ?
#
loop_
_entity_poly.entity_id
_entity_poly.type
_entity_poly.pdbx_seq_one_letter_code
_entity_poly.pdbx_strand_id
1 'polypeptide(L)'
;MEFFVALTQNKITMAIKIKPSVFMIILFVLTSLATIAGLYLTIDSLILSEDVKSSLAMFSKNITPEQYYTAVVILCLLIIMKWFGSFIMFRGKAWGFILYVFPNLILFSLMAYLITYGFRTDNIYLFALGTLAFIIAYIVAMIGIIKKRKAL
;
A
#
# COMPACT_ATOMS: atom_id res chain seq x y z
N MET A 1 17.38 -4.68 49.26
CA MET A 1 17.38 -5.53 48.05
C MET A 1 16.41 -5.04 46.98
N GLU A 2 15.28 -4.43 47.35
CA GLU A 2 14.26 -3.92 46.42
C GLU A 2 14.70 -2.69 45.60
N PHE A 3 15.60 -1.86 46.13
CA PHE A 3 16.10 -0.66 45.43
C PHE A 3 16.98 -0.99 44.20
N PHE A 4 17.65 -2.16 44.21
CA PHE A 4 18.49 -2.61 43.09
C PHE A 4 17.66 -3.24 41.95
N VAL A 5 16.46 -3.76 42.27
CA VAL A 5 15.51 -4.31 41.28
C VAL A 5 14.79 -3.19 40.53
N ALA A 6 14.45 -2.09 41.21
CA ALA A 6 13.85 -0.91 40.56
C ALA A 6 14.81 -0.23 39.56
N LEU A 7 16.11 -0.17 39.87
CA LEU A 7 17.13 0.40 38.97
C LEU A 7 17.46 -0.47 37.75
N THR A 8 17.28 -1.79 37.86
CA THR A 8 17.48 -2.72 36.74
C THR A 8 16.28 -2.77 35.80
N GLN A 9 15.05 -2.60 36.31
CA GLN A 9 13.86 -2.49 35.46
C GLN A 9 13.78 -1.17 34.68
N ASN A 10 14.30 -0.07 35.23
CA ASN A 10 14.25 1.24 34.56
C ASN A 10 15.17 1.34 33.32
N LYS A 11 16.08 0.37 33.11
CA LYS A 11 16.95 0.32 31.93
C LYS A 11 16.37 -0.46 30.74
N ILE A 12 15.27 -1.21 30.91
CA ILE A 12 14.82 -2.20 29.90
C ILE A 12 13.83 -1.62 28.87
N THR A 13 13.30 -0.42 29.07
CA THR A 13 12.35 0.18 28.10
C THR A 13 12.69 1.62 27.74
N MET A 14 13.96 1.90 27.44
CA MET A 14 14.21 2.90 26.41
C MET A 14 13.74 2.31 25.09
N ALA A 15 12.45 2.48 24.77
CA ALA A 15 11.92 2.22 23.44
C ALA A 15 12.70 3.10 22.46
N ILE A 16 13.75 2.53 21.85
CA ILE A 16 14.60 3.22 20.89
C ILE A 16 13.69 3.66 19.74
N LYS A 17 13.28 4.93 19.76
CA LYS A 17 12.50 5.56 18.70
C LYS A 17 13.44 5.72 17.51
N ILE A 18 13.41 4.77 16.59
CA ILE A 18 14.10 4.87 15.31
C ILE A 18 13.50 6.06 14.56
N LYS A 19 14.26 7.16 14.43
CA LYS A 19 13.84 8.31 13.62
C LYS A 19 13.74 7.87 12.14
N PRO A 20 12.66 8.22 11.43
CA PRO A 20 12.53 7.92 10.00
C PRO A 20 13.65 8.60 9.21
N SER A 21 14.23 7.91 8.23
CA SER A 21 15.16 8.54 7.28
C SER A 21 14.42 9.44 6.31
N VAL A 22 15.10 10.46 5.77
CA VAL A 22 14.55 11.36 4.73
C VAL A 22 13.91 10.58 3.58
N PHE A 23 14.56 9.51 3.11
CA PHE A 23 14.02 8.60 2.09
C PHE A 23 12.67 7.97 2.48
N MET A 24 12.48 7.59 3.75
CA MET A 24 11.22 7.01 4.24
C MET A 24 10.11 8.07 4.33
N ILE A 25 10.47 9.31 4.67
CA ILE A 25 9.53 10.43 4.67
C ILE A 25 9.03 10.66 3.25
N ILE A 26 9.94 10.75 2.27
CA ILE A 26 9.59 10.94 0.86
C ILE A 26 8.70 9.79 0.36
N LEU A 27 9.08 8.54 0.62
CA LEU A 27 8.28 7.39 0.21
C LEU A 27 6.88 7.38 0.82
N PHE A 28 6.75 7.73 2.10
CA PHE A 28 5.46 7.81 2.78
C PHE A 28 4.58 8.92 2.20
N VAL A 29 5.14 10.11 1.93
CA VAL A 29 4.41 11.22 1.31
C VAL A 29 3.92 10.84 -0.08
N LEU A 30 4.81 10.31 -0.93
CA LEU A 30 4.44 9.88 -2.29
C LEU A 30 3.38 8.77 -2.26
N THR A 31 3.51 7.81 -1.34
CA THR A 31 2.51 6.74 -1.16
C THR A 31 1.17 7.31 -0.70
N SER A 32 1.16 8.30 0.19
CA SER A 32 -0.05 8.95 0.68
C SER A 32 -0.76 9.71 -0.43
N LEU A 33 -0.02 10.49 -1.22
CA LEU A 33 -0.56 11.19 -2.39
C LEU A 33 -1.15 10.20 -3.41
N ALA A 34 -0.43 9.13 -3.73
CA ALA A 34 -0.89 8.08 -4.63
C ALA A 34 -2.11 7.32 -4.09
N THR A 35 -2.24 7.19 -2.77
CA THR A 35 -3.39 6.56 -2.11
C THR A 35 -4.62 7.45 -2.22
N ILE A 36 -4.49 8.75 -1.95
CA ILE A 36 -5.57 9.72 -2.09
C ILE A 36 -6.05 9.78 -3.54
N ALA A 37 -5.12 9.95 -4.49
CA ALA A 37 -5.46 9.97 -5.91
C ALA A 37 -6.09 8.65 -6.36
N GLY A 38 -5.54 7.51 -5.92
CA GLY A 38 -6.09 6.19 -6.24
C GLY A 38 -7.51 5.98 -5.70
N LEU A 39 -7.78 6.36 -4.45
CA LEU A 39 -9.13 6.27 -3.87
C LEU A 39 -10.11 7.20 -4.60
N TYR A 40 -9.71 8.44 -4.87
CA TYR A 40 -10.53 9.40 -5.61
C TYR A 40 -10.90 8.86 -6.99
N LEU A 41 -9.92 8.40 -7.77
CA LEU A 41 -10.15 7.83 -9.10
C LEU A 41 -10.99 6.55 -9.03
N THR A 42 -10.75 5.68 -8.05
CA THR A 42 -11.54 4.45 -7.88
C THR A 42 -13.01 4.79 -7.61
N ILE A 43 -13.29 5.74 -6.72
CA ILE A 43 -14.67 6.16 -6.41
C ILE A 43 -15.31 6.87 -7.60
N ASP A 44 -14.62 7.84 -8.19
CA ASP A 44 -15.15 8.66 -9.29
C ASP A 44 -15.43 7.80 -10.53
N SER A 45 -14.45 7.01 -10.97
CA SER A 45 -14.58 6.19 -12.17
C SER A 45 -15.50 4.98 -11.97
N LEU A 46 -15.49 4.33 -10.80
CA LEU A 46 -16.23 3.08 -10.59
C LEU A 46 -17.59 3.26 -9.89
N ILE A 47 -17.84 4.34 -9.17
CA ILE A 47 -19.12 4.57 -8.45
C ILE A 47 -19.92 5.70 -9.08
N LEU A 48 -19.25 6.78 -9.49
CA LEU A 48 -19.93 8.00 -9.94
C LEU A 48 -20.15 8.05 -11.46
N SER A 49 -19.25 7.47 -12.26
CA SER A 49 -19.36 7.54 -13.73
C SER A 49 -20.62 6.85 -14.29
N GLU A 50 -21.29 7.55 -15.20
CA GLU A 50 -22.48 7.03 -15.89
C GLU A 50 -22.12 5.92 -16.89
N ASP A 51 -20.91 5.99 -17.48
CA ASP A 51 -20.41 5.00 -18.43
C ASP A 51 -20.22 3.61 -17.82
N VAL A 52 -19.81 3.54 -16.55
CA VAL A 52 -19.66 2.25 -15.86
C VAL A 52 -21.02 1.70 -15.41
N LYS A 53 -21.97 2.56 -15.02
CA LYS A 53 -23.36 2.15 -14.78
C LYS A 53 -24.02 1.62 -16.05
N SER A 54 -23.75 2.25 -17.19
CA SER A 54 -24.18 1.84 -18.53
C SER A 54 -23.52 0.51 -18.97
N SER A 55 -22.21 0.37 -18.74
CA SER A 55 -21.46 -0.85 -19.05
C SER A 55 -21.88 -2.03 -18.15
N LEU A 56 -22.15 -1.79 -16.86
CA LEU A 56 -22.71 -2.79 -15.95
C LEU A 56 -24.09 -3.26 -16.41
N ALA A 57 -24.93 -2.34 -16.89
CA ALA A 57 -26.23 -2.70 -17.47
C ALA A 57 -26.11 -3.53 -18.77
N MET A 58 -25.02 -3.37 -19.53
CA MET A 58 -24.74 -4.19 -20.73
C MET A 58 -24.06 -5.54 -20.42
N PHE A 59 -23.15 -5.61 -19.45
CA PHE A 59 -22.50 -6.86 -18.99
C PHE A 59 -23.39 -7.66 -18.02
N SER A 60 -24.57 -7.14 -17.67
CA SER A 60 -25.40 -7.52 -16.51
C SER A 60 -26.04 -8.91 -16.54
N LYS A 61 -25.83 -9.75 -17.56
CA LYS A 61 -26.40 -11.11 -17.50
C LYS A 61 -25.69 -12.01 -16.47
N ASN A 62 -24.43 -11.73 -16.12
CA ASN A 62 -23.63 -12.61 -15.26
C ASN A 62 -23.01 -11.96 -13.99
N ILE A 63 -23.02 -10.64 -13.84
CA ILE A 63 -22.46 -9.95 -12.65
C ILE A 63 -23.56 -9.12 -12.00
N THR A 64 -23.85 -9.40 -10.73
CA THR A 64 -24.84 -8.62 -9.97
C THR A 64 -24.23 -7.29 -9.50
N PRO A 65 -25.04 -6.21 -9.36
CA PRO A 65 -24.55 -4.94 -8.81
C PRO A 65 -23.85 -5.07 -7.45
N GLU A 66 -24.33 -5.98 -6.59
CA GLU A 66 -23.73 -6.25 -5.28
C GLU A 66 -22.30 -6.81 -5.40
N GLN A 67 -22.07 -7.74 -6.33
CA GLN A 67 -20.75 -8.30 -6.59
C GLN A 67 -19.78 -7.22 -7.09
N TYR A 68 -20.28 -6.30 -7.92
CA TYR A 68 -19.51 -5.16 -8.41
C TYR A 68 -19.09 -4.21 -7.28
N TYR A 69 -20.04 -3.76 -6.45
CA TYR A 69 -19.71 -2.89 -5.30
C TYR A 69 -18.77 -3.58 -4.32
N THR A 70 -18.92 -4.89 -4.13
CA THR A 70 -18.00 -5.69 -3.31
C THR A 70 -16.58 -5.67 -3.88
N ALA A 71 -16.41 -5.80 -5.19
CA ALA A 71 -15.11 -5.72 -5.85
C ALA A 71 -14.47 -4.33 -5.69
N VAL A 72 -15.26 -3.25 -5.82
CA VAL A 72 -14.79 -1.87 -5.59
C VAL A 72 -14.35 -1.67 -4.14
N VAL A 73 -15.11 -2.18 -3.16
CA VAL A 73 -14.74 -2.12 -1.74
C VAL A 73 -13.43 -2.87 -1.49
N ILE A 74 -13.25 -4.07 -2.07
CA ILE A 74 -12.01 -4.84 -1.96
C ILE A 74 -10.82 -4.04 -2.53
N LEU A 75 -10.98 -3.39 -3.69
CA LEU A 75 -9.96 -2.51 -4.27
C LEU A 75 -9.60 -1.35 -3.35
N CYS A 76 -10.59 -0.67 -2.77
CA CYS A 76 -10.37 0.39 -1.78
C CYS A 76 -9.62 -0.12 -0.54
N LEU A 77 -9.99 -1.31 -0.04
CA LEU A 77 -9.30 -1.94 1.10
C LEU A 77 -7.84 -2.25 0.77
N LEU A 78 -7.53 -2.76 -0.42
CA LEU A 78 -6.15 -3.00 -0.85
C LEU A 78 -5.33 -1.69 -0.92
N ILE A 79 -5.94 -0.60 -1.40
CA ILE A 79 -5.33 0.73 -1.44
C ILE A 79 -5.07 1.29 -0.02
N ILE A 80 -5.97 1.03 0.93
CA ILE A 80 -5.78 1.44 2.33
C ILE A 80 -4.73 0.56 3.01
N MET A 81 -4.73 -0.75 2.76
CA MET A 81 -3.75 -1.69 3.32
C MET A 81 -2.32 -1.32 2.93
N LYS A 82 -2.06 -0.98 1.66
CA LYS A 82 -0.72 -0.51 1.25
C LYS A 82 -0.31 0.75 2.00
N TRP A 83 -1.21 1.70 2.19
CA TRP A 83 -0.93 2.93 2.92
C TRP A 83 -0.62 2.63 4.39
N PHE A 84 -1.38 1.72 5.01
CA PHE A 84 -1.15 1.30 6.38
C PHE A 84 0.20 0.57 6.55
N GLY A 85 0.59 -0.28 5.59
CA GLY A 85 1.91 -0.90 5.55
C GLY A 85 3.05 0.13 5.47
N SER A 86 2.89 1.12 4.60
CA SER A 86 3.80 2.26 4.48
C SER A 86 3.92 3.06 5.79
N PHE A 87 2.80 3.36 6.45
CA PHE A 87 2.77 4.02 7.75
C PHE A 87 3.51 3.24 8.84
N ILE A 88 3.33 1.91 8.89
CA ILE A 88 4.04 1.05 9.85
C ILE A 88 5.56 1.07 9.60
N MET A 89 5.98 1.03 8.33
CA MET A 89 7.41 1.15 7.98
C MET A 89 7.96 2.53 8.30
N PHE A 90 7.18 3.59 8.13
CA PHE A 90 7.54 4.95 8.54
C PHE A 90 7.83 5.02 10.04
N ARG A 91 7.09 4.27 10.87
CA ARG A 91 7.37 4.12 12.32
C ARG A 91 8.55 3.17 12.62
N GLY A 92 9.31 2.75 11.60
CA GLY A 92 10.50 1.92 11.74
C GLY A 92 10.22 0.44 11.96
N LYS A 93 8.99 -0.05 11.75
CA LYS A 93 8.60 -1.47 11.90
C LYS A 93 8.66 -2.21 10.55
N ALA A 94 9.56 -3.20 10.45
CA ALA A 94 9.76 -3.97 9.22
C ALA A 94 8.53 -4.77 8.75
N TRP A 95 7.65 -5.20 9.67
CA TRP A 95 6.41 -5.92 9.33
C TRP A 95 5.45 -5.12 8.43
N GLY A 96 5.55 -3.79 8.41
CA GLY A 96 4.77 -2.96 7.49
C GLY A 96 5.07 -3.28 6.01
N PHE A 97 6.22 -3.87 5.72
CA PHE A 97 6.59 -4.30 4.38
C PHE A 97 5.63 -5.34 3.80
N ILE A 98 5.18 -6.31 4.61
CA ILE A 98 4.25 -7.35 4.17
C ILE A 98 2.91 -6.71 3.76
N LEU A 99 2.41 -5.81 4.60
CA LEU A 99 1.17 -5.05 4.37
C LEU A 99 1.29 -4.08 3.19
N TYR A 100 2.51 -3.67 2.82
CA TYR A 100 2.76 -2.83 1.66
C TYR A 100 2.87 -3.64 0.36
N VAL A 101 3.66 -4.71 0.36
CA VAL A 101 3.99 -5.46 -0.86
C VAL A 101 2.85 -6.35 -1.31
N PHE A 102 2.16 -7.03 -0.40
CA PHE A 102 1.13 -7.98 -0.79
C PHE A 102 -0.03 -7.32 -1.56
N PRO A 103 -0.62 -6.18 -1.11
CA PRO A 103 -1.62 -5.48 -1.91
C PRO A 103 -1.09 -4.93 -3.23
N ASN A 104 0.16 -4.46 -3.27
CA ASN A 104 0.78 -3.96 -4.51
C ASN A 104 1.05 -5.09 -5.52
N LEU A 105 1.38 -6.31 -5.08
CA LEU A 105 1.52 -7.47 -5.97
C LEU A 105 0.19 -7.89 -6.58
N ILE A 106 -0.90 -7.83 -5.81
CA ILE A 106 -2.25 -8.09 -6.34
C ILE A 106 -2.61 -7.04 -7.40
N LEU A 107 -2.39 -5.75 -7.09
CA LEU A 107 -2.66 -4.66 -8.03
C LEU A 107 -1.81 -4.79 -9.31
N PHE A 108 -0.52 -5.11 -9.17
CA PHE A 108 0.36 -5.34 -10.30
C PHE A 108 -0.10 -6.52 -11.16
N SER A 109 -0.52 -7.63 -10.54
CA SER A 109 -1.04 -8.80 -11.24
C SER A 109 -2.32 -8.48 -12.02
N LEU A 110 -3.20 -7.64 -11.45
CA LEU A 110 -4.42 -7.19 -12.12
C LEU A 110 -4.11 -6.30 -13.33
N MET A 111 -3.13 -5.39 -13.21
CA MET A 111 -2.67 -4.59 -14.35
C MET A 111 -2.03 -5.47 -15.45
N ALA A 112 -1.19 -6.44 -15.06
CA ALA A 112 -0.58 -7.37 -16.01
C ALA A 112 -1.64 -8.18 -16.77
N TYR A 113 -2.68 -8.65 -16.07
CA TYR A 113 -3.83 -9.31 -16.69
C TYR A 113 -4.55 -8.40 -17.69
N LEU A 114 -4.79 -7.14 -17.37
CA LEU A 114 -5.44 -6.21 -18.31
C LEU A 114 -4.59 -5.99 -19.58
N ILE A 115 -3.27 -5.88 -19.45
CA ILE A 115 -2.35 -5.71 -20.58
C ILE A 115 -2.36 -6.94 -21.50
N THR A 116 -2.33 -8.16 -20.94
CA THR A 116 -2.33 -9.40 -21.75
C THR A 116 -3.63 -9.59 -22.51
N TYR A 117 -4.76 -9.12 -21.97
CA TYR A 117 -6.08 -9.15 -22.60
C TYR A 117 -6.37 -7.95 -23.52
N GLY A 118 -5.37 -7.12 -23.83
CA GLY A 118 -5.47 -6.09 -24.87
C GLY A 118 -5.90 -4.71 -24.38
N PHE A 119 -6.11 -4.50 -23.08
CA PHE A 119 -6.35 -3.18 -22.51
C PHE A 119 -5.00 -2.46 -22.32
N ARG A 120 -4.50 -1.87 -23.40
CA ARG A 120 -3.18 -1.24 -23.51
C ARG A 120 -3.27 0.29 -23.56
N THR A 121 -3.68 0.91 -22.46
CA THR A 121 -3.67 2.37 -22.34
C THR A 121 -2.38 2.85 -21.65
N ASP A 122 -1.91 4.05 -21.99
CA ASP A 122 -0.71 4.65 -21.39
C ASP A 122 -0.82 4.72 -19.86
N ASN A 123 -2.03 4.95 -19.36
CA ASN A 123 -2.33 4.95 -17.93
C ASN A 123 -2.05 3.60 -17.26
N ILE A 124 -2.41 2.47 -17.88
CA ILE A 124 -2.19 1.14 -17.31
C ILE A 124 -0.68 0.84 -17.22
N TYR A 125 0.09 1.22 -18.23
CA TYR A 125 1.56 1.06 -18.19
C TYR A 125 2.21 1.94 -17.13
N LEU A 126 1.78 3.21 -17.00
CA LEU A 126 2.26 4.12 -15.97
C LEU A 126 1.94 3.60 -14.55
N PHE A 127 0.74 3.06 -14.35
CA PHE A 127 0.34 2.44 -13.08
C PHE A 127 1.13 1.17 -12.76
N ALA A 128 1.38 0.30 -13.75
CA ALA A 128 2.15 -0.92 -13.56
C ALA A 128 3.63 -0.61 -13.25
N LEU A 129 4.26 0.27 -14.03
CA LEU A 129 5.64 0.72 -13.81
C LEU A 129 5.79 1.47 -12.49
N GLY A 130 4.84 2.35 -12.16
CA GLY A 130 4.81 3.06 -10.89
C GLY A 130 4.75 2.09 -9.72
N THR A 131 3.81 1.13 -9.76
CA THR A 131 3.68 0.09 -8.73
C THR A 131 4.98 -0.70 -8.55
N LEU A 132 5.63 -1.10 -9.65
CA LEU A 132 6.90 -1.82 -9.60
C LEU A 132 8.03 -0.97 -8.98
N ALA A 133 8.17 0.29 -9.38
CA ALA A 133 9.17 1.21 -8.85
C ALA A 133 8.99 1.42 -7.33
N PHE A 134 7.74 1.54 -6.88
CA PHE A 134 7.40 1.64 -5.47
C PHE A 134 7.73 0.37 -4.69
N ILE A 135 7.43 -0.83 -5.22
CA ILE A 135 7.83 -2.09 -4.59
C ILE A 135 9.34 -2.14 -4.38
N ILE A 136 10.12 -1.82 -5.42
CA ILE A 136 11.60 -1.82 -5.35
C ILE A 136 12.08 -0.80 -4.31
N ALA A 137 11.54 0.42 -4.31
CA ALA A 137 11.93 1.44 -3.36
C ALA A 137 11.63 1.04 -1.89
N TYR A 138 10.51 0.35 -1.66
CA TYR A 138 10.17 -0.17 -0.34
C TYR A 138 11.02 -1.39 0.08
N ILE A 139 11.52 -2.19 -0.86
CA ILE A 139 12.53 -3.23 -0.57
C ILE A 139 13.83 -2.58 -0.08
N VAL A 140 14.31 -1.55 -0.77
CA VAL A 140 15.53 -0.80 -0.38
C VAL A 140 15.36 -0.17 1.00
N ALA A 141 14.20 0.45 1.25
CA ALA A 141 13.83 0.98 2.57
C ALA A 141 13.86 -0.09 3.67
N MET A 142 13.28 -1.27 3.41
CA MET A 142 13.28 -2.38 4.36
C MET A 142 14.71 -2.83 4.70
N ILE A 143 15.58 -2.99 3.70
CA ILE A 143 16.99 -3.33 3.91
C ILE A 143 17.67 -2.27 4.79
N GLY A 144 17.40 -0.99 4.55
CA GLY A 144 17.89 0.11 5.37
C GLY A 144 17.44 0.04 6.83
N ILE A 145 16.17 -0.27 7.08
CA ILE A 145 15.61 -0.46 8.44
C ILE A 145 16.29 -1.64 9.15
N ILE A 146 16.46 -2.78 8.46
CA ILE A 146 17.10 -3.97 9.03
C ILE A 146 18.57 -3.70 9.36
N LYS A 147 19.32 -3.07 8.44
CA LYS A 147 20.73 -2.72 8.67
C LYS A 147 20.89 -1.78 9.86
N LYS A 148 20.04 -0.74 9.97
CA LYS A 148 20.05 0.17 11.13
C LYS A 148 19.75 -0.53 12.46
N ARG A 149 18.89 -1.55 12.46
CA ARG A 149 18.58 -2.34 13.67
C ARG A 149 19.71 -3.27 14.09
N LYS A 150 20.51 -3.79 13.14
CA LYS A 150 21.67 -4.64 13.44
C LYS A 150 22.91 -3.85 13.87
N ALA A 151 22.95 -2.56 13.57
CA ALA A 151 24.06 -1.66 13.95
C ALA A 151 23.87 -1.00 15.33
N LEU A 152 22.70 -1.19 15.96
CA LEU A 152 22.34 -0.77 17.32
C LEU A 152 22.40 -2.00 18.24
#